data_AF-A0A1I7ZDQ2-F1
#
_entry.id   AF-A0A1I7ZDQ2-F1
#
_cell.length_a   1.000
_cell.length_b   1.000
_cell.length_c   1.000
_cell.angle_alpha   90.00
_cell.angle_beta   90.00
_cell.angle_gamma   90.00
#
_symmetry.space_group_name_H-M   'P 1'
#
loop_
_entity.id
_entity.type
_entity.pdbx_description
1 polymer ?
#
loop_
_entity_poly.entity_id
_entity_poly.type
_entity_poly.pdbx_seq_one_letter_code
_entity_poly.pdbx_strand_id
1 'polypeptide(L)'
;MFAKELFPNPLLCPFHDWEDYGISRCFHSVGVQATNTRDEKGRQRFLQFSPEEHLQGTVLHNWMFDDKQFMGFDVFHENLISLHHLTPQEIYLIHGFLYKINDK
;
A
#
# COMPACT_ATOMS: atom_id res chain seq x y z
N MET A 1 -17.71 -14.64 0.24
CA MET A 1 -17.45 -13.56 -0.73
C MET A 1 -16.18 -13.82 -1.55
N PHE A 2 -15.06 -13.07 -1.48
CA PHE A 2 -13.97 -13.15 -2.49
C PHE A 2 -13.49 -14.57 -2.85
N ALA A 3 -12.87 -15.29 -1.93
CA ALA A 3 -12.26 -16.60 -2.22
C ALA A 3 -13.28 -17.71 -2.56
N LYS A 4 -14.54 -17.57 -2.13
CA LYS A 4 -15.58 -18.61 -2.29
C LYS A 4 -16.49 -18.37 -3.48
N GLU A 5 -16.77 -17.12 -3.82
CA GLU A 5 -17.80 -16.73 -4.80
C GLU A 5 -17.22 -15.97 -5.98
N LEU A 6 -16.31 -15.03 -5.74
CA LEU A 6 -15.77 -14.15 -6.79
C LEU A 6 -14.62 -14.82 -7.54
N PHE A 7 -13.56 -15.19 -6.83
CA PHE A 7 -12.33 -15.73 -7.41
C PHE A 7 -12.56 -16.98 -8.29
N PRO A 8 -13.44 -17.94 -7.94
CA PRO A 8 -13.72 -19.09 -8.80
C PRO A 8 -14.55 -18.76 -10.05
N ASN A 9 -15.16 -17.57 -10.14
CA ASN A 9 -16.04 -17.18 -11.23
C ASN A 9 -15.27 -16.34 -12.27
N PRO A 10 -14.85 -16.93 -13.40
CA PRO A 10 -14.04 -16.23 -14.40
C PRO A 10 -14.79 -15.10 -15.13
N LEU A 11 -16.12 -15.08 -15.08
CA LEU A 11 -16.91 -13.98 -15.64
C LEU A 11 -16.84 -12.72 -14.79
N LEU A 12 -16.78 -12.89 -13.46
CA LEU A 12 -16.64 -11.78 -12.51
C LEU A 12 -15.17 -11.42 -12.28
N CYS A 13 -14.31 -12.43 -12.20
CA CYS A 13 -12.91 -12.30 -11.82
C CYS A 13 -12.02 -13.00 -12.86
N PRO A 14 -11.90 -12.43 -14.06
CA PRO A 14 -11.01 -12.97 -15.08
C PRO A 14 -9.56 -12.88 -14.62
N PHE A 15 -8.76 -13.88 -14.97
CA PHE A 15 -7.32 -13.84 -14.76
C PHE A 15 -6.68 -12.65 -15.48
N HIS A 16 -5.68 -12.05 -14.85
CA HIS A 16 -4.88 -10.98 -15.41
C HIS A 16 -3.44 -11.10 -14.87
N ASP A 17 -2.44 -10.88 -15.73
CA ASP A 17 -1.02 -11.01 -15.36
C ASP A 17 -0.62 -10.00 -14.27
N TRP A 18 -1.25 -8.82 -14.28
CA TRP A 18 -1.16 -7.86 -13.18
C TRP A 18 -2.24 -8.18 -12.15
N GLU A 19 -1.84 -8.87 -11.09
CA GLU A 19 -2.71 -9.43 -10.07
C GLU A 19 -3.56 -8.35 -9.37
N ASP A 20 -2.96 -7.27 -8.88
CA ASP A 20 -3.68 -6.14 -8.28
C ASP A 20 -4.75 -5.53 -9.19
N TYR A 21 -4.46 -5.40 -10.50
CA TYR A 21 -5.42 -4.88 -11.48
C TYR A 21 -6.57 -5.89 -11.72
N GLY A 22 -6.25 -7.18 -11.79
CA GLY A 22 -7.24 -8.25 -11.90
C GLY A 22 -8.17 -8.29 -10.70
N ILE A 23 -7.62 -8.20 -9.49
CA ILE A 23 -8.39 -8.15 -8.24
C ILE A 23 -9.25 -6.87 -8.18
N SER A 24 -8.71 -5.72 -8.58
CA SER A 24 -9.47 -4.48 -8.65
C SER A 24 -10.70 -4.59 -9.57
N ARG A 25 -10.52 -5.17 -10.76
CA ARG A 25 -11.64 -5.45 -11.69
C ARG A 25 -12.65 -6.44 -11.11
N CYS A 26 -12.16 -7.49 -10.46
CA CYS A 26 -12.98 -8.50 -9.79
C CYS A 26 -13.89 -7.86 -8.73
N PHE A 27 -13.34 -7.00 -7.86
CA PHE A 27 -14.13 -6.27 -6.86
C PHE A 27 -15.10 -5.25 -7.49
N HIS A 28 -14.66 -4.56 -8.54
CA HIS A 28 -15.51 -3.60 -9.26
C HIS A 28 -16.75 -4.28 -9.87
N SER A 29 -16.65 -5.53 -10.31
CA SER A 29 -17.78 -6.30 -10.88
C SER A 29 -18.96 -6.48 -9.93
N VAL A 30 -18.73 -6.36 -8.61
CA VAL A 30 -19.75 -6.44 -7.57
C VAL A 30 -19.94 -5.12 -6.81
N GLY A 31 -19.49 -4.01 -7.39
CA GLY A 31 -19.69 -2.67 -6.85
C GLY A 31 -18.74 -2.29 -5.70
N VAL A 32 -17.69 -3.07 -5.44
CA VAL A 32 -16.65 -2.71 -4.47
C VAL A 32 -15.62 -1.83 -5.17
N GLN A 33 -15.35 -0.65 -4.62
CA GLN A 33 -14.39 0.31 -5.17
C GLN A 33 -13.27 0.59 -4.17
N ALA A 34 -12.06 0.80 -4.69
CA ALA A 34 -10.95 1.29 -3.88
C ALA A 34 -11.24 2.71 -3.41
N THR A 35 -10.83 3.02 -2.17
CA THR A 35 -10.97 4.36 -1.60
C THR A 35 -9.59 4.99 -1.39
N ASN A 36 -9.53 6.32 -1.45
CA ASN A 36 -8.33 7.05 -1.08
C ASN A 36 -8.13 6.97 0.44
N THR A 37 -7.04 6.36 0.88
CA THR A 37 -6.72 6.14 2.30
C THR A 37 -5.89 7.26 2.92
N ARG A 38 -5.54 8.28 2.13
CA ARG A 38 -4.78 9.44 2.60
C ARG A 38 -5.62 10.32 3.51
N ASP A 39 -4.95 11.07 4.37
CA ASP A 39 -5.61 12.10 5.17
C ASP A 39 -5.84 13.40 4.37
N GLU A 40 -6.40 14.41 5.03
CA GLU A 40 -6.67 15.74 4.44
C GLU A 40 -5.39 16.44 3.96
N LYS A 41 -4.25 16.11 4.57
CA LYS A 41 -2.91 16.62 4.18
C LYS A 41 -2.30 15.82 3.02
N GLY A 42 -2.91 14.72 2.62
CA GLY A 42 -2.43 13.84 1.55
C GLY A 42 -1.35 12.83 2.00
N ARG A 43 -1.16 12.65 3.30
CA ARG A 43 -0.16 11.71 3.84
C ARG A 43 -0.59 10.27 3.64
N GLN A 44 0.37 9.40 3.33
CA GLN A 44 0.14 8.01 2.96
C GLN A 44 0.21 7.07 4.15
N ARG A 45 -0.62 6.02 4.13
CA ARG A 45 -0.60 4.92 5.10
C ARG A 45 -0.04 3.61 4.52
N PHE A 46 -0.07 3.47 3.20
CA PHE A 46 0.46 2.33 2.46
C PHE A 46 1.49 2.87 1.47
N LEU A 47 2.77 2.64 1.74
CA LEU A 47 3.85 3.13 0.88
C LEU A 47 4.41 1.97 0.05
N GLN A 48 4.35 2.13 -1.27
CA GLN A 48 4.72 1.10 -2.26
C GLN A 48 6.23 1.00 -2.51
N PHE A 49 7.02 1.89 -1.92
CA PHE A 49 8.46 2.00 -2.11
C PHE A 49 9.18 1.96 -0.77
N SER A 50 10.50 1.85 -0.80
CA SER A 50 11.30 1.91 0.41
C SER A 50 11.12 3.26 1.12
N PRO A 51 11.28 3.30 2.46
CA PRO A 51 11.27 4.56 3.19
C PRO A 51 12.30 5.57 2.65
N GLU A 52 13.46 5.08 2.23
CA GLU A 52 14.52 5.92 1.66
C GLU A 52 14.08 6.60 0.37
N GLU A 53 13.45 5.89 -0.56
CA GLU A 53 12.97 6.46 -1.83
C GLU A 53 11.91 7.55 -1.60
N HIS A 54 11.02 7.34 -0.63
CA HIS A 54 10.02 8.32 -0.22
C HIS A 54 10.64 9.55 0.46
N LEU A 55 11.69 9.34 1.27
CA LEU A 55 12.39 10.42 1.95
C LEU A 55 13.24 11.26 0.98
N GLN A 56 13.93 10.62 0.04
CA GLN A 56 14.80 11.27 -0.94
C GLN A 56 14.02 11.83 -2.14
N GLY A 57 12.79 11.34 -2.35
CA GLY A 57 11.97 11.72 -3.47
C GLY A 57 12.49 11.21 -4.82
N THR A 58 13.10 10.04 -4.83
CA THR A 58 13.62 9.38 -6.04
C THR A 58 12.55 8.52 -6.74
N VAL A 59 11.34 8.48 -6.18
CA VAL A 59 10.24 7.65 -6.65
C VAL A 59 9.83 8.04 -8.09
N LEU A 60 10.02 7.12 -9.04
CA LEU A 60 9.79 7.37 -10.47
C LEU A 60 8.29 7.54 -10.79
N HIS A 61 7.98 8.68 -11.41
CA HIS A 61 6.62 9.22 -11.55
C HIS A 61 5.73 8.51 -12.58
N ASN A 62 6.29 7.74 -13.52
CA ASN A 62 5.61 7.37 -14.76
C ASN A 62 4.49 6.31 -14.61
N TRP A 63 4.34 5.68 -13.45
CA TRP A 63 3.34 4.65 -13.18
C TRP A 63 2.54 4.90 -11.90
N MET A 64 2.89 5.94 -11.13
CA MET A 64 2.06 6.37 -10.01
C MET A 64 0.93 7.24 -10.55
N PHE A 65 -0.30 6.74 -10.43
CA PHE A 65 -1.52 7.54 -10.58
C PHE A 65 -1.74 8.42 -9.34
N ASP A 66 -0.68 9.08 -8.89
CA ASP A 66 -0.67 9.99 -7.75
C ASP A 66 -0.30 11.39 -8.19
N ASP A 67 -1.31 12.25 -8.26
CA ASP A 67 -1.15 13.65 -8.65
C ASP A 67 -0.37 14.48 -7.59
N LYS A 68 -0.15 13.95 -6.39
CA LYS A 68 0.52 14.66 -5.30
C LYS A 68 1.89 14.09 -5.00
N GLN A 69 2.94 14.82 -5.40
CA GLN A 69 4.32 14.56 -5.01
C GLN A 69 4.54 14.97 -3.55
N PHE A 70 4.32 14.04 -2.61
CA PHE A 70 4.76 14.24 -1.23
C PHE A 70 6.10 13.55 -1.04
N MET A 71 7.13 14.36 -0.76
CA MET A 71 8.49 13.90 -0.52
C MET A 71 8.87 14.20 0.93
N GLY A 72 9.84 13.45 1.46
CA GLY A 72 10.37 13.69 2.79
C GLY A 72 9.44 13.19 3.90
N PHE A 73 9.66 13.66 5.13
CA PHE A 73 8.95 13.14 6.31
C PHE A 73 7.44 13.43 6.29
N ASP A 74 6.99 14.43 5.54
CA ASP A 74 5.58 14.81 5.48
C ASP A 74 4.71 13.78 4.76
N VAL A 75 5.29 12.84 3.99
CA VAL A 75 4.52 11.77 3.34
C VAL A 75 3.98 10.74 4.33
N PHE A 76 4.60 10.60 5.50
CA PHE A 76 4.26 9.55 6.46
C PHE A 76 3.09 9.99 7.35
N HIS A 77 2.00 9.23 7.27
CA HIS A 77 0.90 9.38 8.22
C HIS A 77 1.26 8.76 9.58
N GLU A 78 0.78 9.33 10.69
CA GLU A 78 1.04 8.83 12.05
C GLU A 78 0.51 7.40 12.27
N ASN A 79 -0.63 7.09 11.66
CA ASN A 79 -1.20 5.73 11.58
C ASN A 79 -0.74 5.01 10.30
N LEU A 80 0.58 4.92 10.11
CA LEU A 80 1.20 4.18 9.02
C LEU A 80 0.85 2.68 9.14
N ILE A 81 0.51 2.04 8.01
CA ILE A 81 0.07 0.64 7.99
C ILE A 81 1.12 -0.27 7.35
N SER A 82 1.70 0.14 6.22
CA SER A 82 2.65 -0.71 5.49
C SER A 82 3.72 0.10 4.75
N LEU A 83 4.92 -0.49 4.68
CA LEU A 83 6.08 -0.03 3.94
C LEU A 83 6.59 -1.18 3.07
N HIS A 84 6.89 -0.90 1.81
CA HIS A 84 7.45 -1.89 0.90
C HIS A 84 9.00 -1.86 0.93
N HIS A 85 9.63 -2.88 0.35
CA HIS A 85 11.10 -3.00 0.22
C HIS A 85 11.91 -2.93 1.53
N LEU A 86 11.34 -3.34 2.67
CA LEU A 86 12.11 -3.49 3.90
C LEU A 86 12.91 -4.80 3.91
N THR A 87 14.15 -4.71 4.36
CA THR A 87 14.97 -5.87 4.70
C THR A 87 14.46 -6.54 5.98
N PRO A 88 14.74 -7.85 6.18
CA PRO A 88 14.41 -8.52 7.43
C PRO A 88 14.96 -7.80 8.67
N GLN A 89 16.18 -7.25 8.59
CA GLN A 89 16.83 -6.54 9.69
C GLN A 89 16.05 -5.26 10.07
N GLU A 90 15.61 -4.48 9.08
CA GLU A 90 14.78 -3.29 9.32
C GLU A 90 13.45 -3.66 9.96
N ILE A 91 12.80 -4.74 9.51
CA ILE A 91 11.55 -5.22 10.11
C ILE A 91 11.75 -5.58 11.59
N TYR A 92 12.81 -6.34 11.93
CA TYR A 92 13.10 -6.70 13.31
C TYR A 92 13.41 -5.48 14.18
N LEU A 93 14.18 -4.53 13.63
CA LEU A 93 14.54 -3.29 14.33
C LEU A 93 13.29 -2.44 14.62
N ILE A 94 12.45 -2.21 13.60
CA ILE A 94 11.20 -1.46 13.72
C ILE A 94 10.26 -2.16 14.73
N HIS A 95 10.10 -3.48 14.62
CA HIS A 95 9.29 -4.25 15.58
C HIS A 95 9.81 -4.11 17.01
N GLY A 96 11.13 -4.18 17.21
CA GLY A 96 11.77 -4.00 18.50
C GLY A 96 11.49 -2.62 19.11
N PHE A 97 11.64 -1.55 18.33
CA PHE A 97 11.35 -0.19 18.79
C PHE A 97 9.88 0.04 19.10
N LEU A 98 8.97 -0.49 18.28
CA LEU A 98 7.53 -0.28 18.46
C LEU A 98 6.94 -1.11 19.60
N TYR A 99 7.37 -2.36 19.74
CA TYR A 99 6.65 -3.34 20.57
C TYR A 99 7.49 -4.03 21.65
N LYS A 100 8.80 -3.78 21.74
CA LYS A 100 9.66 -4.51 22.70
C LYS A 100 10.42 -3.60 23.66
N ILE A 101 10.89 -2.44 23.21
CA ILE A 101 11.72 -1.56 24.04
C ILE A 101 10.89 -0.80 25.08
N ASN A 102 9.60 -0.56 24.83
CA ASN A 102 8.72 0.18 25.72
C ASN A 102 7.66 -0.68 26.44
N ASP A 103 7.66 -1.99 26.22
CA ASP A 103 6.85 -2.93 27.00
C ASP A 103 7.60 -3.20 28.33
N LYS A 104 7.06 -2.67 29.43
CA LYS A 104 7.50 -3.01 30.79
C LYS A 104 6.91 -4.35 31.23
#